data_AF-A0A257GXN3-F1
#
_entry.id   AF-A0A257GXN3-F1
#
_cell.length_a   1.000
_cell.length_b   1.000
_cell.length_c   1.000
_cell.angle_alpha   90.00
_cell.angle_beta   90.00
_cell.angle_gamma   90.00
#
_symmetry.space_group_name_H-M   'P 1'
#
loop_
_entity.id
_entity.type
_entity.pdbx_description
1 polymer ?
#
loop_
_entity_poly.entity_id
_entity_poly.type
_entity_poly.pdbx_seq_one_letter_code
_entity_poly.pdbx_strand_id
1 'polypeptide(L)'
;MQLHNRSAVRPLKVLVAEDNVINQRIVIGLLTSLGHTGVVVGDGEKALRCLSKLKFDVVLMDIMATSHDEPVDRQRFQQAGADGYVPKPIQLEQLEIELARVAGLRR
;
A
#
# COMPACT_ATOMS: atom_id res chain seq x y z
N MET A 1 -18.65 17.13 15.95
CA MET A 1 -18.17 15.98 15.14
C MET A 1 -17.56 16.54 13.87
N GLN A 2 -16.22 16.65 13.82
CA GLN A 2 -15.54 17.20 12.65
C GLN A 2 -15.53 16.16 11.53
N LEU A 3 -16.21 16.48 10.43
CA LEU A 3 -16.10 15.80 9.15
C LEU A 3 -14.68 16.04 8.64
N HIS A 4 -13.81 15.04 8.77
CA HIS A 4 -12.54 15.03 8.06
C HIS A 4 -12.89 14.95 6.58
N ASN A 5 -12.64 16.05 5.86
CA ASN A 5 -12.69 16.08 4.40
C ASN A 5 -11.60 15.14 3.88
N ARG A 6 -11.89 13.83 3.81
CA ARG A 6 -11.02 12.84 3.19
C ARG A 6 -10.63 13.39 1.83
N SER A 7 -9.34 13.53 1.56
CA SER A 7 -8.88 13.91 0.23
C SER A 7 -9.50 12.89 -0.73
N ALA A 8 -10.47 13.31 -1.54
CA ALA A 8 -11.38 12.40 -2.22
C ALA A 8 -10.68 11.71 -3.40
N VAL A 9 -9.72 10.83 -3.10
CA VAL A 9 -9.16 9.90 -4.08
C VAL A 9 -10.28 8.94 -4.44
N ARG A 10 -10.51 8.74 -5.74
CA ARG A 10 -11.44 7.71 -6.21
C ARG A 10 -11.08 6.36 -5.60
N PRO A 11 -12.04 5.43 -5.44
CA PRO A 11 -11.73 4.06 -5.04
C PRO A 11 -10.58 3.47 -5.88
N LEU A 12 -9.50 3.08 -5.21
CA LEU A 12 -8.33 2.46 -5.83
C LEU A 12 -8.46 0.94 -5.78
N LYS A 13 -7.93 0.28 -6.82
CA LYS A 13 -7.72 -1.17 -6.82
C LYS A 13 -6.25 -1.45 -6.51
N VAL A 14 -6.00 -1.98 -5.32
CA VAL A 14 -4.66 -2.18 -4.76
C VAL A 14 -4.30 -3.66 -4.80
N LEU A 15 -3.12 -3.98 -5.31
CA LEU A 15 -2.51 -5.31 -5.14
C LEU A 15 -1.62 -5.26 -3.91
N VAL A 16 -1.80 -6.20 -2.98
CA VAL A 16 -1.01 -6.29 -1.74
C VAL A 16 -0.21 -7.59 -1.80
N ALA A 17 1.12 -7.48 -1.86
CA ALA A 17 2.03 -8.61 -1.76
C ALA A 17 2.62 -8.66 -0.35
N GLU A 18 2.13 -9.60 0.45
CA GLU A 18 2.45 -9.72 1.88
C GLU A 18 2.42 -11.20 2.27
N ASP A 19 3.47 -11.73 2.89
CA ASP A 19 3.57 -13.15 3.23
C ASP A 19 2.86 -13.52 4.55
N ASN A 20 2.68 -12.55 5.45
CA ASN A 20 2.06 -12.77 6.74
C ASN A 20 0.55 -12.52 6.70
N VAL A 21 -0.23 -13.59 6.91
CA VAL A 21 -1.70 -13.56 6.92
C VAL A 21 -2.32 -12.55 7.90
N ILE A 22 -1.63 -12.18 8.98
CA ILE A 22 -2.09 -11.16 9.93
C ILE A 22 -1.97 -9.77 9.28
N ASN A 23 -0.80 -9.46 8.71
CA ASN A 23 -0.57 -8.18 8.01
C ASN A 23 -1.51 -8.02 6.81
N GLN A 24 -1.74 -9.10 6.06
CA GLN A 24 -2.73 -9.14 4.97
C GLN A 24 -4.10 -8.65 5.45
N ARG A 25 -4.59 -9.19 6.58
CA ARG A 25 -5.90 -8.82 7.14
C ARG A 25 -5.94 -7.37 7.61
N ILE A 26 -4.86 -6.90 8.25
CA ILE A 26 -4.74 -5.50 8.70
C ILE A 26 -4.86 -4.56 7.49
N VAL A 27 -4.06 -4.79 6.45
CA VAL A 27 -4.01 -3.91 5.27
C VAL A 27 -5.33 -3.90 4.53
N ILE A 28 -5.96 -5.06 4.34
CA ILE A 28 -7.30 -5.11 3.74
C ILE A 28 -8.33 -4.33 4.56
N GLY A 29 -8.28 -4.42 5.90
CA GLY A 29 -9.15 -3.64 6.77
C GLY A 29 -8.95 -2.13 6.61
N LEU A 30 -7.69 -1.68 6.57
CA LEU A 30 -7.35 -0.27 6.35
C LEU A 30 -7.79 0.23 4.97
N LEU A 31 -7.48 -0.52 3.91
CA LEU A 31 -7.91 -0.19 2.54
C LEU A 31 -9.43 -0.09 2.44
N THR A 32 -10.15 -1.04 3.04
CA THR A 32 -11.62 -1.04 3.04
C THR A 32 -12.18 0.17 3.79
N SER A 33 -11.59 0.52 4.95
CA SER A 33 -11.97 1.71 5.72
C SER A 33 -11.79 3.02 4.93
N LEU A 34 -10.77 3.07 4.06
CA LEU A 34 -10.51 4.19 3.15
C LEU A 34 -11.39 4.18 1.89
N GLY A 35 -12.21 3.15 1.66
CA GLY A 35 -13.05 3.01 0.47
C GLY A 35 -12.30 2.47 -0.75
N HIS A 36 -11.19 1.77 -0.55
CA HIS A 36 -10.42 1.11 -1.59
C HIS A 36 -10.68 -0.40 -1.59
N THR A 37 -10.30 -1.05 -2.69
CA THR A 37 -10.37 -2.52 -2.83
C THR A 37 -8.97 -3.10 -2.86
N GLY A 38 -8.77 -4.25 -2.19
CA GLY A 38 -7.48 -4.92 -2.14
C GLY A 38 -7.56 -6.36 -2.66
N VAL A 39 -6.58 -6.77 -3.46
CA VAL A 39 -6.31 -8.17 -3.79
C VAL A 39 -5.00 -8.55 -3.11
N VAL A 40 -5.03 -9.63 -2.32
CA VAL A 40 -3.85 -10.07 -1.57
C VAL A 40 -3.19 -11.27 -2.25
N VAL A 41 -1.87 -11.25 -2.28
CA VAL A 41 -1.03 -12.37 -2.67
C VAL A 41 0.08 -12.58 -1.65
N GLY A 42 0.49 -13.83 -1.44
CA GLY A 42 1.46 -14.20 -0.41
C GLY A 42 2.93 -14.00 -0.78
N ASP A 43 3.23 -13.62 -2.01
CA ASP A 43 4.61 -13.49 -2.51
C ASP A 43 4.69 -12.66 -3.80
N GLY A 44 5.91 -12.23 -4.14
CA GLY A 44 6.18 -11.42 -5.33
C GLY A 44 5.90 -12.15 -6.65
N GLU A 45 6.08 -13.47 -6.71
CA GLU A 45 5.84 -14.23 -7.95
C GLU A 45 4.33 -14.28 -8.30
N LYS A 46 3.48 -14.48 -7.29
CA LYS A 46 2.03 -14.35 -7.41
C LYS A 46 1.63 -12.92 -7.75
N ALA A 47 2.31 -11.91 -7.19
CA ALA A 47 2.08 -10.51 -7.53
C ALA A 47 2.33 -10.24 -9.01
N LEU A 48 3.46 -10.70 -9.55
CA LEU A 48 3.80 -10.60 -10.97
C LEU A 48 2.77 -11.32 -11.85
N ARG A 49 2.36 -12.53 -11.47
CA ARG A 49 1.28 -13.25 -12.16
C ARG A 49 -0.03 -12.46 -12.16
N CYS A 50 -0.41 -11.85 -11.05
CA CYS A 50 -1.60 -11.01 -10.96
C CYS A 50 -1.49 -9.76 -11.84
N LEU A 51 -0.35 -9.08 -11.83
CA LEU A 51 -0.08 -7.90 -12.66
C LEU A 51 -0.11 -8.21 -14.16
N SER A 52 0.28 -9.42 -14.56
CA SER A 52 0.18 -9.85 -15.96
C SER A 52 -1.27 -10.03 -16.46
N LYS A 53 -2.22 -10.27 -15.55
CA LYS A 53 -3.61 -10.61 -15.88
C LYS A 53 -4.60 -9.49 -15.57
N LEU A 54 -4.31 -8.66 -14.57
CA LEU A 54 -5.22 -7.67 -14.03
C LEU A 54 -4.51 -6.32 -13.92
N LYS A 55 -5.28 -5.25 -14.10
CA LYS A 55 -4.81 -3.88 -13.84
C LYS A 55 -5.07 -3.51 -12.38
N PHE A 56 -4.10 -2.82 -11.80
CA PHE A 56 -4.12 -2.26 -10.46
C PHE A 56 -3.66 -0.81 -10.53
N ASP A 57 -4.20 0.02 -9.65
CA ASP A 57 -3.81 1.42 -9.51
C ASP A 57 -2.50 1.55 -8.74
N VAL A 58 -2.36 0.76 -7.68
CA VAL A 58 -1.20 0.73 -6.77
C VAL A 58 -0.83 -0.72 -6.44
N VAL A 59 0.47 -0.97 -6.28
CA VAL A 59 1.00 -2.20 -5.70
C VAL A 59 1.64 -1.85 -4.37
N LEU A 60 1.16 -2.44 -3.28
CA LEU A 60 1.80 -2.39 -1.97
C LEU A 60 2.62 -3.67 -1.84
N MET A 61 3.95 -3.54 -1.75
CA MET A 61 4.89 -4.66 -1.74
C MET A 61 5.67 -4.71 -0.42
N ASP A 62 5.69 -5.91 0.14
CA ASP A 62 6.22 -6.40 1.42
C ASP A 62 6.34 -5.40 2.57
N ILE A 63 5.42 -5.59 3.51
CA ILE A 63 5.29 -4.88 4.76
C ILE A 63 6.25 -5.57 5.71
N MET A 64 7.55 -5.52 5.46
CA MET A 64 8.61 -5.87 6.41
C MET A 64 9.70 -4.80 6.39
N ALA A 65 9.36 -3.61 6.89
CA ALA A 65 10.35 -2.81 7.58
C ALA A 65 10.70 -3.55 8.87
N THR A 66 11.99 -3.69 9.15
CA THR A 66 12.43 -4.09 10.49
C THR A 66 11.77 -3.16 11.50
N SER A 67 11.52 -3.60 12.74
CA SER A 67 10.85 -2.79 13.77
C SER A 67 11.51 -1.42 14.08
N HIS A 68 12.62 -1.11 13.42
CA HIS A 68 13.29 0.17 13.42
C HIS A 68 12.91 0.89 12.13
N ASP A 69 12.06 1.93 12.22
CA ASP A 69 11.70 2.85 11.14
C ASP A 69 12.93 3.69 10.71
N GLU A 70 13.95 3.00 10.20
CA GLU A 70 15.21 3.61 9.85
C GLU A 70 15.09 4.28 8.48
N PRO A 71 15.57 5.53 8.31
CA PRO A 71 15.63 6.21 7.02
C PRO A 71 16.25 5.38 5.88
N VAL A 72 17.08 4.39 6.23
CA VAL A 72 17.69 3.44 5.30
C VAL A 72 16.65 2.61 4.54
N ASP A 73 15.54 2.22 5.17
CA ASP A 73 14.54 1.36 4.54
C ASP A 73 13.79 2.13 3.44
N ARG A 74 13.37 3.37 3.72
CA ARG A 74 12.77 4.25 2.70
C ARG A 74 13.70 4.42 1.49
N GLN A 75 14.97 4.73 1.73
CA GLN A 75 15.93 4.96 0.65
C GLN A 75 16.17 3.68 -0.17
N ARG A 76 16.29 2.52 0.47
CA ARG A 76 16.42 1.23 -0.22
C ARG A 76 15.23 0.94 -1.12
N PHE A 77 14.00 1.13 -0.63
CA PHE A 77 12.80 0.91 -1.44
C PHE A 77 12.72 1.88 -2.62
N GLN A 78 13.07 3.16 -2.42
CA GLN A 78 13.14 4.12 -3.52
C GLN A 78 14.19 3.74 -4.58
N GLN A 79 15.37 3.30 -4.16
CA GLN A 79 16.41 2.81 -5.08
C GLN A 79 15.99 1.53 -5.83
N ALA A 80 15.15 0.70 -5.22
CA ALA A 80 14.53 -0.47 -5.86
C ALA A 80 13.37 -0.11 -6.81
N GLY A 81 13.02 1.16 -6.93
CA GLY A 81 11.97 1.66 -7.84
C GLY A 81 10.59 1.83 -7.21
N ALA A 82 10.48 1.81 -5.87
CA ALA A 82 9.22 2.12 -5.21
C ALA A 82 8.89 3.62 -5.33
N ASP A 83 7.66 3.93 -5.75
CA ASP A 83 7.17 5.31 -5.83
C ASP A 83 6.92 5.93 -4.45
N GLY A 84 6.78 5.09 -3.40
CA GLY A 84 6.38 5.49 -2.06
C GLY A 84 6.73 4.49 -0.95
N TYR A 85 6.54 4.91 0.31
CA TYR A 85 6.83 4.12 1.51
C TYR A 85 5.93 4.50 2.68
N VAL A 86 5.36 3.48 3.34
CA VAL A 86 4.55 3.60 4.56
C VAL A 86 5.23 2.82 5.69
N PRO A 87 5.59 3.47 6.81
CA PRO A 87 6.29 2.81 7.91
C PRO A 87 5.38 1.88 8.72
N LYS A 88 5.99 0.95 9.44
CA LYS A 88 5.31 0.12 10.45
C LYS A 88 5.31 0.81 11.83
N PRO A 89 4.28 0.58 12.67
CA PRO A 89 3.01 -0.07 12.33
C PRO A 89 2.22 0.79 11.33
N ILE A 90 1.53 0.15 10.38
CA ILE A 90 0.79 0.90 9.36
C ILE A 90 -0.32 1.70 10.03
N GLN A 91 -0.23 3.02 9.93
CA GLN A 91 -1.25 3.97 10.38
C GLN A 91 -2.18 4.33 9.23
N LEU A 92 -3.47 4.49 9.53
CA LEU A 92 -4.51 4.79 8.54
C LEU A 92 -4.20 6.12 7.82
N GLU A 93 -3.81 7.17 8.56
CA GLU A 93 -3.54 8.48 7.99
C GLU A 93 -2.34 8.44 7.03
N GLN A 94 -1.26 7.75 7.41
CA GLN A 94 -0.06 7.63 6.57
C GLN A 94 -0.35 6.85 5.28
N LEU A 95 -1.13 5.77 5.39
CA LEU A 95 -1.55 4.99 4.21
C LEU A 95 -2.42 5.85 3.28
N GLU A 96 -3.37 6.62 3.81
CA GLU A 96 -4.21 7.52 3.01
C GLU A 96 -3.38 8.57 2.26
N ILE A 97 -2.47 9.24 2.96
CA ILE A 97 -1.58 10.25 2.37
C ILE A 97 -0.76 9.65 1.23
N GLU A 98 -0.17 8.48 1.46
CA GLU A 98 0.74 7.89 0.48
C GLU A 98 0.00 7.34 -0.74
N LEU A 99 -1.18 6.73 -0.54
CA LEU A 99 -2.04 6.30 -1.64
C LEU A 99 -2.50 7.49 -2.49
N ALA A 100 -2.92 8.60 -1.84
CA ALA A 100 -3.31 9.82 -2.55
C ALA A 100 -2.15 10.40 -3.36
N ARG A 101 -0.95 10.45 -2.77
CA ARG A 101 0.25 10.97 -3.41
C ARG A 101 0.63 10.13 -4.62
N VAL A 102 0.76 8.81 -4.46
CA VAL A 102 1.19 7.90 -5.55
C VAL A 102 0.14 7.82 -6.65
N ALA A 103 -1.15 7.73 -6.31
CA ALA A 103 -2.21 7.69 -7.32
C ALA A 103 -2.30 9.00 -8.13
N GLY A 104 -1.93 10.14 -7.54
CA GLY A 104 -1.86 11.44 -8.21
C GLY A 104 -0.66 11.63 -9.15
N LEU A 105 0.35 10.76 -9.11
CA LEU A 105 1.54 10.85 -9.98
C LEU A 105 1.29 10.41 -11.42
N ARG A 106 0.18 9.69 -11.69
CA ARG A 106 -0.20 9.29 -13.05
C ARG A 106 -0.92 10.45 -13.75
N ARG A 107 -0.13 11.35 -14.36
CA ARG A 107 -0.57 12.25 -15.43
C ARG A 107 -0.12 11.71 -16.78
#